data_AF-A0A9W8IUP5-F1
#
_entry.id   AF-A0A9W8IUP5-F1
#
_cell.length_a   1.000
_cell.length_b   1.000
_cell.length_c   1.000
_cell.angle_alpha   90.00
_cell.angle_beta   90.00
_cell.angle_gamma   90.00
#
_symmetry.space_group_name_H-M   'P 1'
#
loop_
_entity.id
_entity.type
_entity.pdbx_description
1 polymer ?
#
loop_
_entity_poly.entity_id
_entity_poly.type
_entity_poly.pdbx_seq_one_letter_code
_entity_poly.pdbx_strand_id
1 'polypeptide(L)'
;MLAENADFRRQISHKRGGQEACRRLLKEAKPQSVPASRQGNLIIRRNLSGKDRKSSFTLNGQPATGKEVTAKMAELNVQVENLCNPNLSSWFKPLKEEGKHLKVSARKLKDDQVMVKQLRERNENIERDVERFREREKLEKEVIHRIDIFAYPILIYCRTSLEPFSMPNPAYRSLVRKSDADAKKASEKREQRKKAMVANANVLKKKQGESDKLVNRPESLDR
;
A
#
# COMPACT_ATOMS: atom_id res chain seq x y z
N MET A 1 12.45 -22.23 11.92
CA MET A 1 11.22 -21.41 11.92
C MET A 1 10.17 -21.80 12.99
N LEU A 2 10.29 -22.93 13.71
CA LEU A 2 9.32 -23.28 14.78
C LEU A 2 9.67 -22.74 16.17
N ALA A 3 10.92 -22.32 16.42
CA ALA A 3 11.36 -21.84 17.73
C ALA A 3 10.93 -20.40 18.06
N GLU A 4 10.80 -19.51 17.07
CA GLU A 4 10.48 -18.09 17.28
C GLU A 4 9.02 -17.83 17.69
N ASN A 5 8.11 -18.80 17.48
CA ASN A 5 6.70 -18.66 17.84
C ASN A 5 6.41 -18.87 19.35
N ALA A 6 7.35 -19.47 20.10
CA ALA A 6 7.15 -19.75 21.52
C ALA A 6 7.31 -18.49 22.40
N ASP A 7 8.25 -17.60 22.05
CA ASP A 7 8.54 -16.40 22.84
C ASP A 7 7.46 -15.32 22.70
N PHE A 8 6.84 -15.21 21.52
CA PHE A 8 5.76 -14.24 21.31
C PHE A 8 4.51 -14.56 22.14
N ARG A 9 4.21 -15.86 22.34
CA ARG A 9 3.08 -16.28 23.19
C ARG A 9 3.31 -15.98 24.68
N ARG A 10 4.56 -16.02 25.17
CA ARG A 10 4.89 -15.65 26.55
C ARG A 10 4.73 -14.15 26.82
N GLN A 11 5.07 -13.29 25.86
CA GLN A 11 4.92 -11.83 26.02
C GLN A 11 3.46 -11.37 26.09
N ILE A 12 2.53 -12.03 25.41
CA ILE A 12 1.10 -11.65 25.45
C ILE A 12 0.45 -12.01 26.80
N SER A 13 0.91 -13.08 27.46
CA SER A 13 0.37 -13.52 28.76
C SER A 13 0.64 -12.51 29.88
N HIS A 14 1.80 -11.83 29.87
CA HIS A 14 2.14 -10.85 30.91
C HIS A 14 1.31 -9.55 30.82
N LYS A 15 0.83 -9.17 29.63
CA LYS A 15 0.03 -7.94 29.48
C LYS A 15 -1.42 -8.07 29.98
N ARG A 16 -1.98 -9.28 30.07
CA ARG A 16 -3.36 -9.48 30.55
C ARG A 16 -3.46 -9.42 32.09
N GLY A 17 -2.44 -9.90 32.82
CA GLY A 17 -2.44 -9.87 34.29
C GLY A 17 -2.44 -8.45 34.89
N GLY A 18 -1.81 -7.49 34.23
CA GLY A 18 -1.75 -6.09 34.71
C GLY A 18 -3.09 -5.34 34.64
N GLN A 19 -3.97 -5.67 33.69
CA GLN A 19 -5.25 -4.98 33.54
C GLN A 19 -6.31 -5.40 34.57
N GLU A 20 -6.26 -6.65 35.04
CA GLU A 20 -7.18 -7.12 36.09
C GLU A 20 -6.81 -6.57 37.47
N ALA A 21 -5.52 -6.36 37.75
CA ALA A 21 -5.06 -5.74 38.99
C ALA A 21 -5.56 -4.29 39.14
N CYS A 22 -5.49 -3.47 38.08
CA CYS A 22 -6.02 -2.10 38.11
C CYS A 22 -7.54 -2.04 38.28
N ARG A 23 -8.30 -3.02 37.77
CA ARG A 23 -9.75 -3.07 37.92
C ARG A 23 -10.21 -3.41 39.34
N ARG A 24 -9.43 -4.19 40.09
CA ARG A 24 -9.72 -4.48 41.50
C ARG A 24 -9.47 -3.28 42.40
N LEU A 25 -8.39 -2.53 42.17
CA LEU A 25 -8.08 -1.33 42.96
C LEU A 25 -9.12 -0.21 42.81
N LEU A 26 -9.78 -0.11 41.65
CA LEU A 26 -10.84 0.88 41.41
C LEU A 26 -12.19 0.54 42.08
N LYS A 27 -12.42 -0.72 42.50
CA LYS A 27 -13.68 -1.12 43.16
C LYS A 27 -13.70 -0.88 44.68
N GLU A 28 -12.54 -0.67 45.31
CA GLU A 28 -12.45 -0.50 46.76
C GLU A 28 -12.36 0.96 47.22
N ALA A 29 -12.28 1.92 46.29
CA ALA A 29 -12.33 3.34 46.62
C ALA A 29 -13.77 3.74 47.04
N LYS A 30 -14.08 3.59 48.33
CA LYS A 30 -15.29 4.15 48.93
C LYS A 30 -15.29 5.68 48.73
N PRO A 31 -16.39 6.27 48.22
CA PRO A 31 -16.49 7.72 48.05
C PRO A 31 -16.44 8.37 49.44
N GLN A 32 -15.34 9.07 49.73
CA GLN A 32 -15.25 9.89 50.92
C GLN A 32 -16.26 11.03 50.79
N SER A 33 -17.17 11.14 51.76
CA SER A 33 -18.12 12.24 51.88
C SER A 33 -17.37 13.54 52.07
N VAL A 34 -17.48 14.45 51.10
CA VAL A 34 -16.76 15.72 51.04
C VAL A 34 -17.44 16.73 52.00
N PRO A 35 -16.69 17.47 52.83
CA PRO A 35 -17.26 18.41 53.80
C PRO A 35 -17.95 19.62 53.14
N ALA A 36 -19.07 20.05 53.74
CA ALA A 36 -20.08 20.96 53.19
C ALA A 36 -19.71 22.47 53.16
N SER A 37 -18.43 22.86 53.25
CA SER A 37 -18.02 24.28 53.26
C SER A 37 -17.38 24.76 51.95
N ARG A 38 -17.30 23.92 50.92
CA ARG A 38 -16.89 24.36 49.58
C ARG A 38 -18.12 24.85 48.82
N GLN A 39 -18.31 26.16 48.69
CA GLN A 39 -19.14 26.70 47.60
C GLN A 39 -18.70 25.97 46.32
N GLY A 40 -19.60 25.16 45.76
CA GLY A 40 -19.29 24.32 44.61
C GLY A 40 -18.74 25.17 43.47
N ASN A 41 -17.85 24.60 42.65
CA ASN A 41 -17.33 25.27 41.46
C ASN A 41 -18.50 25.85 40.65
N LEU A 42 -18.41 27.14 40.30
CA LEU A 42 -19.40 27.78 39.45
C LEU A 42 -19.31 27.17 38.04
N ILE A 43 -20.37 26.51 37.57
CA ILE A 43 -20.42 25.92 36.24
C ILE A 43 -21.21 26.85 35.33
N ILE A 44 -20.51 27.52 34.41
CA ILE A 44 -21.13 28.30 33.34
C ILE A 44 -21.11 27.43 32.07
N ARG A 45 -22.27 27.18 31.46
CA ARG A 45 -22.36 26.52 30.15
C ARG A 45 -23.00 27.46 29.14
N ARG A 46 -22.41 27.53 27.95
CA ARG A 46 -22.98 28.22 26.78
C ARG A 46 -23.51 27.17 25.82
N ASN A 47 -24.80 27.19 25.53
CA ASN A 47 -25.41 26.36 24.51
C ASN A 47 -25.50 27.15 23.21
N LEU A 48 -24.95 26.58 22.13
CA LEU A 48 -24.95 27.17 20.79
C LEU A 48 -25.87 26.33 19.90
N SER A 49 -26.91 26.95 19.32
CA SER A 49 -27.74 26.32 18.30
C SER A 49 -27.29 26.77 16.92
N GLY A 50 -26.91 25.82 16.06
CA GLY A 50 -26.52 26.10 14.68
C GLY A 50 -27.68 26.60 13.80
N LYS A 51 -28.93 26.29 14.16
CA LYS A 51 -30.12 26.69 13.39
C LYS A 51 -30.48 28.16 13.57
N ASP A 52 -30.43 28.66 14.81
CA ASP A 52 -31.00 29.98 15.13
C ASP A 52 -29.93 31.06 15.33
N ARG A 53 -28.64 30.71 15.30
CA ARG A 53 -27.51 31.58 15.74
C ARG A 53 -27.71 32.19 17.15
N LYS A 54 -28.66 31.66 17.93
CA LYS A 54 -28.94 32.09 19.30
C LYS A 54 -28.01 31.35 20.26
N SER A 55 -27.60 32.05 21.31
CA SER A 55 -26.87 31.46 22.43
C SER A 55 -27.66 31.62 23.72
N SER A 56 -27.83 30.53 24.46
CA SER A 56 -28.36 30.56 25.82
C SER A 56 -27.25 30.18 26.80
N PHE A 57 -27.31 30.75 28.01
CA PHE A 57 -26.37 30.45 29.07
C PHE A 57 -27.09 29.73 30.21
N THR A 58 -26.36 28.87 30.89
CA THR A 58 -26.83 28.27 32.16
C THR A 58 -25.75 28.44 33.22
N LEU A 59 -26.17 28.80 34.43
CA LEU A 59 -25.35 28.96 35.62
C LEU A 59 -25.77 27.87 36.62
N ASN A 60 -24.90 26.91 36.90
CA ASN A 60 -25.19 25.75 37.75
C ASN A 60 -26.48 25.00 37.32
N GLY A 61 -26.71 24.91 36.01
CA GLY A 61 -27.87 24.25 35.42
C GLY A 61 -29.14 25.11 35.33
N GLN A 62 -29.16 26.31 35.94
CA GLN A 62 -30.27 27.26 35.81
C GLN A 62 -30.06 28.16 34.59
N PRO A 63 -31.09 28.48 33.80
CA PRO A 63 -30.97 29.44 32.69
C PRO A 63 -30.53 30.81 33.24
N ALA A 64 -29.52 31.40 32.61
CA ALA A 64 -28.94 32.67 33.04
C ALA A 64 -28.82 33.63 31.85
N THR A 65 -28.88 34.93 32.14
CA THR A 65 -28.67 35.95 31.12
C THR A 65 -27.18 36.21 30.91
N GLY A 66 -26.80 36.70 29.72
CA GLY A 66 -25.40 37.03 29.43
C GLY A 66 -24.83 38.06 30.41
N LYS A 67 -25.66 39.00 30.90
CA LYS A 67 -25.25 40.02 31.88
C LYS A 67 -24.89 39.41 33.24
N GLU A 68 -25.68 38.44 33.72
CA GLU A 68 -25.40 37.71 34.97
C GLU A 68 -24.10 36.91 34.88
N VAL A 69 -23.87 36.26 33.74
CA VAL A 69 -22.63 35.51 33.48
C VAL A 69 -21.42 36.46 33.49
N THR A 70 -21.51 37.62 32.83
CA THR A 70 -20.43 38.62 32.82
C THR A 70 -20.16 39.16 34.23
N ALA A 71 -21.21 39.46 35.00
CA ALA A 71 -21.06 39.92 36.39
C ALA A 71 -20.38 38.84 37.27
N LYS A 72 -20.76 37.57 37.11
CA LYS A 72 -20.12 36.46 37.83
C LYS A 72 -18.67 36.21 37.38
N MET A 73 -18.37 36.37 36.10
CA MET A 73 -16.99 36.30 35.59
C MET A 73 -16.12 37.43 36.15
N ALA A 74 -16.67 38.64 36.25
CA ALA A 74 -16.01 39.79 36.85
C ALA A 74 -15.79 39.59 38.36
N GLU A 75 -16.79 39.07 39.08
CA GLU A 75 -16.69 38.73 40.52
C GLU A 75 -15.58 37.70 40.78
N LEU A 76 -15.39 36.73 39.88
CA LEU A 76 -14.34 35.73 39.95
C LEU A 76 -12.97 36.23 39.42
N ASN A 77 -12.85 37.49 39.01
CA ASN A 77 -11.67 38.06 38.37
C ASN A 77 -11.14 37.22 37.18
N VAL A 78 -12.04 36.54 36.46
CA VAL A 78 -11.67 35.77 35.26
C VAL A 78 -11.53 36.74 34.09
N GLN A 79 -10.31 37.26 33.90
CA GLN A 79 -9.98 38.12 32.76
C GLN A 79 -9.87 37.28 31.49
N VAL A 80 -10.87 37.38 30.61
CA VAL A 80 -10.88 36.72 29.29
C VAL A 80 -9.76 37.28 28.39
N GLU A 81 -9.33 38.53 28.61
CA GLU A 81 -8.20 39.14 27.86
C GLU A 81 -6.86 38.42 28.11
N ASN A 82 -6.64 37.85 29.29
CA ASN A 82 -5.42 37.08 29.57
C ASN A 82 -5.37 35.74 28.81
N LEU A 83 -6.50 35.23 28.32
CA LEU A 83 -6.56 34.01 27.51
C LEU A 83 -6.12 34.24 26.04
N CYS A 84 -6.16 35.49 25.57
CA CYS A 84 -5.70 35.88 24.24
C CYS A 84 -4.29 36.47 24.27
N ASN A 85 -3.42 35.93 25.14
CA ASN A 85 -2.06 36.43 25.29
C ASN A 85 -1.30 36.32 23.95
N PRO A 86 -0.76 37.41 23.38
CA PRO A 86 -0.06 37.38 22.08
C PRO A 86 1.11 36.40 22.06
N ASN A 87 1.74 36.17 23.22
CA ASN A 87 2.79 35.16 23.40
C ASN A 87 2.30 33.72 23.18
N LEU A 88 1.03 33.44 23.47
CA LEU A 88 0.43 32.12 23.22
C LEU A 88 0.16 31.92 21.73
N SER A 89 -0.29 32.99 21.06
CA SER A 89 -0.51 32.98 19.61
C SER A 89 0.80 32.87 18.82
N SER A 90 1.90 33.45 19.30
CA SER A 90 3.20 33.36 18.65
C SER A 90 3.78 31.95 18.73
N TRP A 91 3.61 31.22 19.84
CA TRP A 91 4.08 29.82 19.96
C TRP A 91 3.16 28.81 19.26
N PHE A 92 1.85 29.08 19.20
CA PHE A 92 0.88 28.20 18.53
C PHE A 92 1.11 28.10 17.01
N LYS A 93 1.55 29.17 16.35
CA LYS A 93 1.80 29.19 14.90
C LYS A 93 2.89 28.20 14.47
N PRO A 94 4.14 28.23 15.03
CA PRO A 94 5.16 27.23 14.79
C PRO A 94 4.67 25.81 15.08
N LEU A 95 4.01 25.58 16.22
CA LEU A 95 3.52 24.25 16.58
C LEU A 95 2.52 23.70 15.54
N LYS A 96 1.65 24.56 15.01
CA LYS A 96 0.71 24.18 13.96
C LYS A 96 1.41 23.88 12.63
N GLU A 97 2.47 24.62 12.30
CA GLU A 97 3.31 24.38 11.12
C GLU A 97 4.11 23.09 11.26
N GLU A 98 4.79 22.88 12.39
CA GLU A 98 5.48 21.63 12.73
C GLU A 98 4.53 20.43 12.70
N GLY A 99 3.30 20.57 13.20
CA GLY A 99 2.29 19.52 13.10
C GLY A 99 1.90 19.17 11.65
N LYS A 100 1.96 20.13 10.72
CA LYS A 100 1.78 19.85 9.28
C LYS A 100 3.01 19.14 8.70
N HIS A 101 4.21 19.62 9.03
CA HIS A 101 5.46 19.00 8.60
C HIS A 101 5.56 17.54 9.08
N LEU A 102 5.24 17.28 10.34
CA LEU A 102 5.23 15.92 10.90
C LEU A 102 4.28 15.00 10.14
N LYS A 103 3.07 15.48 9.79
CA LYS A 103 2.11 14.70 8.99
C LYS A 103 2.65 14.39 7.59
N VAL A 104 3.31 15.35 6.95
CA VAL A 104 3.92 15.15 5.63
C VAL A 104 5.07 14.15 5.72
N SER A 105 5.97 14.31 6.69
CA SER A 105 7.10 13.40 6.91
C SER A 105 6.64 11.98 7.27
N ALA A 106 5.60 11.84 8.10
CA ALA A 106 5.03 10.53 8.43
C ALA A 106 4.37 9.83 7.23
N ARG A 107 3.82 10.58 6.27
CA ARG A 107 3.31 10.02 5.01
C ARG A 107 4.48 9.55 4.13
N LYS A 108 5.49 10.39 3.92
CA LYS A 108 6.70 10.03 3.16
C LYS A 108 7.35 8.75 3.71
N LEU A 109 7.49 8.65 5.04
CA LEU A 109 8.06 7.47 5.68
C LEU A 109 7.26 6.19 5.41
N LYS A 110 5.93 6.27 5.32
CA LYS A 110 5.09 5.13 4.93
C LYS A 110 5.27 4.77 3.45
N ASP A 111 5.34 5.77 2.57
CA ASP A 111 5.57 5.55 1.15
C ASP A 111 6.93 4.88 0.91
N ASP A 112 7.98 5.35 1.59
CA ASP A 112 9.32 4.75 1.56
C ASP A 112 9.33 3.32 2.12
N GLN A 113 8.59 3.04 3.19
CA GLN A 113 8.44 1.68 3.71
C GLN A 113 7.80 0.73 2.69
N VAL A 114 6.77 1.19 1.98
CA VAL A 114 6.13 0.42 0.91
C VAL A 114 7.10 0.19 -0.24
N MET A 115 7.86 1.22 -0.64
CA MET A 115 8.87 1.12 -1.69
C MET A 115 9.98 0.13 -1.33
N VAL A 116 10.53 0.20 -0.11
CA VAL A 116 11.56 -0.75 0.37
C VAL A 116 11.03 -2.18 0.37
N LYS A 117 9.78 -2.39 0.79
CA LYS A 117 9.15 -3.72 0.75
C LYS A 117 9.07 -4.26 -0.68
N GLN A 118 8.60 -3.44 -1.63
CA GLN A 118 8.53 -3.83 -3.04
C GLN A 118 9.90 -4.16 -3.63
N LEU A 119 10.94 -3.39 -3.28
CA LEU A 119 12.31 -3.67 -3.74
C LEU A 119 12.86 -4.97 -3.16
N ARG A 120 12.56 -5.29 -1.89
CA ARG A 120 12.93 -6.58 -1.29
C ARG A 120 12.27 -7.75 -2.00
N GLU A 121 10.96 -7.67 -2.24
CA GLU A 121 10.22 -8.72 -2.98
C GLU A 121 10.78 -8.92 -4.41
N ARG A 122 11.19 -7.83 -5.09
CA ARG A 122 11.85 -7.92 -6.40
C ARG A 122 13.22 -8.60 -6.31
N ASN A 123 14.03 -8.25 -5.31
CA ASN A 123 15.34 -8.87 -5.11
C ASN A 123 15.20 -10.37 -4.80
N GLU A 124 14.27 -10.75 -3.93
CA GLU A 124 13.98 -12.16 -3.62
C GLU A 124 13.55 -12.94 -4.87
N ASN A 125 12.79 -12.33 -5.78
CA ASN A 125 12.44 -12.95 -7.06
C ASN A 125 13.68 -13.15 -7.94
N ILE A 126 14.53 -12.14 -8.07
CA ILE A 126 15.76 -12.20 -8.87
C ILE A 126 16.70 -13.27 -8.30
N GLU A 127 16.85 -13.35 -6.98
CA GLU A 127 17.68 -14.37 -6.33
C GLU A 127 17.20 -15.79 -6.64
N ARG A 128 15.87 -16.02 -6.61
CA ARG A 128 15.29 -17.30 -7.04
C ARG A 128 15.56 -17.59 -8.51
N ASP A 129 15.52 -16.59 -9.38
CA ASP A 129 15.78 -16.74 -10.80
C ASP A 129 17.26 -17.07 -11.08
N VAL A 130 18.18 -16.42 -10.35
CA VAL A 130 19.62 -16.70 -10.39
C VAL A 130 19.91 -18.12 -9.94
N GLU A 131 19.24 -18.61 -8.88
CA GLU A 131 19.44 -19.99 -8.42
C GLU A 131 18.94 -21.00 -9.45
N ARG A 132 17.75 -20.78 -10.04
CA ARG A 132 17.25 -21.62 -11.15
C ARG A 132 18.18 -21.61 -12.36
N PHE A 133 18.83 -20.48 -12.65
CA PHE A 133 19.81 -20.39 -13.72
C PHE A 133 21.06 -21.22 -13.43
N ARG A 134 21.60 -21.12 -12.21
CA ARG A 134 22.73 -21.95 -11.77
C ARG A 134 22.42 -23.44 -11.81
N GLU A 135 21.21 -23.84 -11.41
CA GLU A 135 20.75 -25.22 -11.54
C GLU A 135 20.74 -25.68 -13.00
N ARG A 136 20.24 -24.85 -13.92
CA ARG A 136 20.26 -25.13 -15.37
C ARG A 136 21.69 -25.28 -15.88
N GLU A 137 22.61 -24.40 -15.50
CA GLU A 137 24.01 -24.51 -15.93
C GLU A 137 24.66 -25.81 -15.45
N LYS A 138 24.35 -26.26 -14.23
CA LYS A 138 24.82 -27.56 -13.73
C LYS A 138 24.28 -28.71 -14.57
N LEU A 139 22.98 -28.72 -14.84
CA LEU A 139 22.34 -29.75 -15.66
C LEU A 139 22.87 -29.75 -17.10
N GLU A 140 23.07 -28.57 -17.70
CA GLU A 140 23.65 -28.45 -19.05
C GLU A 140 25.06 -29.03 -19.10
N LYS A 141 25.91 -28.73 -18.11
CA LYS A 141 27.25 -29.33 -18.00
C LYS A 141 27.18 -30.84 -17.84
N GLU A 142 26.28 -31.37 -17.02
CA GLU A 142 26.08 -32.81 -16.84
C GLU A 142 25.59 -33.49 -18.13
N VAL A 143 24.65 -32.87 -18.84
CA VAL A 143 24.10 -33.38 -20.10
C VAL A 143 25.19 -33.38 -21.19
N ILE A 144 25.93 -32.28 -21.34
CA ILE A 144 27.04 -32.18 -22.30
C ILE A 144 28.08 -33.25 -21.97
N HIS A 145 28.49 -33.38 -20.71
CA HIS A 145 29.45 -34.41 -20.29
C HIS A 145 28.97 -35.83 -20.64
N ARG A 146 27.69 -36.14 -20.42
CA ARG A 146 27.12 -37.45 -20.81
C ARG A 146 27.06 -37.64 -22.32
N ILE A 147 26.68 -36.62 -23.09
CA ILE A 147 26.62 -36.69 -24.56
C ILE A 147 28.02 -36.90 -25.13
N ASP A 148 29.02 -36.15 -24.66
CA ASP A 148 30.41 -36.24 -25.12
C ASP A 148 31.01 -37.62 -24.82
N ILE A 149 30.70 -38.20 -23.65
CA ILE A 149 31.20 -39.53 -23.29
C ILE A 149 30.47 -40.64 -24.04
N PHE A 150 29.14 -40.62 -24.07
CA PHE A 150 28.36 -41.77 -24.53
C PHE A 150 27.92 -41.65 -25.99
N ALA A 151 27.43 -40.48 -26.41
CA ALA A 151 26.85 -40.31 -27.74
C ALA A 151 27.92 -40.01 -28.79
N TYR A 152 28.95 -39.23 -28.48
CA TYR A 152 29.97 -38.82 -29.45
C TYR A 152 30.75 -40.01 -30.05
N PRO A 153 31.23 -41.01 -29.27
CA PRO A 153 31.89 -42.18 -29.84
C PRO A 153 30.97 -43.04 -30.70
N ILE A 154 29.69 -43.18 -30.29
CA ILE A 154 28.68 -43.92 -31.06
C ILE A 154 28.37 -43.18 -32.36
N LEU A 155 28.22 -41.86 -32.32
CA LEU A 155 27.98 -41.05 -33.52
C LEU A 155 29.17 -41.11 -34.48
N ILE A 156 30.41 -41.06 -33.97
CA ILE A 156 31.62 -41.27 -34.79
C ILE A 156 31.62 -42.67 -35.39
N TYR A 157 31.37 -43.70 -34.58
CA TYR A 157 31.35 -45.09 -35.04
C TYR A 157 30.28 -45.32 -36.11
N CYS A 158 29.05 -44.87 -35.87
CA CYS A 158 27.96 -44.95 -36.82
C CYS A 158 28.28 -44.15 -38.08
N ARG A 159 28.81 -42.93 -37.98
CA ARG A 159 29.15 -42.10 -39.15
C ARG A 159 30.25 -42.74 -39.99
N THR A 160 31.34 -43.17 -39.37
CA THR A 160 32.47 -43.81 -40.07
C THR A 160 32.09 -45.17 -40.65
N SER A 161 31.22 -45.93 -39.98
CA SER A 161 30.81 -47.28 -40.41
C SER A 161 29.64 -47.27 -41.41
N LEU A 162 28.80 -46.22 -41.44
CA LEU A 162 27.62 -46.13 -42.32
C LEU A 162 27.79 -45.17 -43.51
N GLU A 163 28.86 -44.36 -43.58
CA GLU A 163 29.02 -43.39 -44.68
C GLU A 163 29.34 -43.94 -46.09
N PRO A 164 29.65 -45.23 -46.37
CA PRO A 164 29.74 -45.62 -47.78
C PRO A 164 28.38 -45.72 -48.51
N PHE A 165 27.22 -45.66 -47.84
CA PHE A 165 25.93 -46.01 -48.49
C PHE A 165 24.82 -44.95 -48.50
N SER A 166 25.01 -43.74 -47.96
CA SER A 166 23.98 -42.69 -48.02
C SER A 166 24.03 -41.92 -49.34
N MET A 167 23.54 -42.52 -50.42
CA MET A 167 23.24 -41.75 -51.63
C MET A 167 22.15 -40.70 -51.34
N PRO A 168 22.29 -39.45 -51.80
CA PRO A 168 21.29 -38.41 -51.55
C PRO A 168 19.99 -38.79 -52.26
N ASN A 169 18.99 -39.25 -51.53
CA ASN A 169 17.68 -39.54 -52.11
C ASN A 169 17.06 -38.21 -52.61
N PRO A 170 16.88 -38.01 -53.93
CA PRO A 170 16.35 -36.77 -54.47
C PRO A 170 14.92 -36.50 -53.98
N ALA A 171 14.16 -37.55 -53.64
CA ALA A 171 12.82 -37.42 -53.08
C ALA A 171 12.85 -36.73 -51.72
N TYR A 172 13.83 -37.05 -50.86
CA TYR A 172 13.98 -36.44 -49.54
C TYR A 172 14.29 -34.94 -49.63
N ARG A 173 15.20 -34.55 -50.53
CA ARG A 173 15.52 -33.12 -50.75
C ARG A 173 14.30 -32.33 -51.20
N SER A 174 13.43 -32.93 -52.03
CA SER A 174 12.20 -32.29 -52.48
C SER A 174 11.21 -32.09 -51.32
N LEU A 175 11.15 -33.03 -50.38
CA LEU A 175 10.30 -32.96 -49.20
C LEU A 175 10.77 -31.86 -48.24
N VAL A 176 12.09 -31.81 -47.95
CA VAL A 176 12.68 -30.77 -47.09
C VAL A 176 12.38 -29.38 -47.64
N ARG A 177 12.58 -29.17 -48.95
CA ARG A 177 12.26 -27.89 -49.61
C ARG A 177 10.79 -27.51 -49.48
N LYS A 178 9.87 -28.48 -49.58
CA LYS A 178 8.43 -28.25 -49.39
C LYS A 178 8.13 -27.85 -47.95
N SER A 179 8.66 -28.58 -46.98
CA SER A 179 8.50 -28.28 -45.55
C SER A 179 9.04 -26.90 -45.18
N ASP A 180 10.21 -26.51 -45.71
CA ASP A 180 10.78 -25.18 -45.51
C ASP A 180 9.93 -24.07 -46.13
N ALA A 181 9.41 -24.32 -47.34
CA ALA A 181 8.51 -23.38 -48.01
C ALA A 181 7.19 -23.20 -47.25
N ASP A 182 6.64 -24.28 -46.70
CA ASP A 182 5.42 -24.26 -45.89
C ASP A 182 5.66 -23.57 -44.54
N ALA A 183 6.81 -23.80 -43.91
CA ALA A 183 7.22 -23.10 -42.69
C ALA A 183 7.35 -21.58 -42.93
N LYS A 184 7.95 -21.18 -44.06
CA LYS A 184 8.06 -19.78 -44.46
C LYS A 184 6.69 -19.14 -44.71
N LYS A 185 5.79 -19.81 -45.45
CA LYS A 185 4.41 -19.33 -45.64
C LYS A 185 3.66 -19.20 -44.31
N ALA A 186 3.86 -20.15 -43.39
CA ALA A 186 3.22 -20.12 -42.08
C ALA A 186 3.76 -19.00 -41.18
N SER A 187 5.04 -18.64 -41.28
CA SER A 187 5.61 -17.50 -40.55
C SER A 187 5.14 -16.16 -41.12
N GLU A 188 5.10 -16.01 -42.44
CA GLU A 188 4.55 -14.84 -43.13
C GLU A 188 3.08 -14.59 -42.75
N LYS A 189 2.25 -15.64 -42.72
CA LYS A 189 0.84 -15.56 -42.28
C LYS A 189 0.70 -15.14 -40.82
N ARG A 190 1.58 -15.61 -39.93
CA ARG A 190 1.60 -15.20 -38.52
C ARG A 190 1.93 -13.72 -38.38
N GLU A 191 2.91 -13.23 -39.13
CA GLU A 191 3.31 -11.82 -39.11
C GLU A 191 2.22 -10.90 -39.65
N GLN A 192 1.54 -11.31 -40.73
CA GLN A 192 0.36 -10.59 -41.24
C GLN A 192 -0.77 -10.51 -40.21
N ARG A 193 -1.08 -11.62 -39.53
CA ARG A 193 -2.08 -11.64 -38.45
C ARG A 193 -1.70 -10.72 -37.29
N LYS A 194 -0.42 -10.72 -36.88
CA LYS A 194 0.09 -9.84 -35.84
C LYS A 194 -0.08 -8.37 -36.22
N LYS A 195 0.29 -8.00 -37.46
CA LYS A 195 0.09 -6.63 -37.98
C LYS A 195 -1.39 -6.22 -37.99
N ALA A 196 -2.29 -7.12 -38.41
CA ALA A 196 -3.73 -6.87 -38.39
C ALA A 196 -4.28 -6.68 -36.96
N MET A 197 -3.83 -7.49 -35.99
CA MET A 197 -4.22 -7.33 -34.59
C MET A 197 -3.75 -5.99 -34.00
N VAL A 198 -2.51 -5.59 -34.29
CA VAL A 198 -1.97 -4.29 -33.85
C VAL A 198 -2.75 -3.13 -34.46
N ALA A 199 -3.09 -3.20 -35.75
CA ALA A 199 -3.92 -2.19 -36.42
C ALA A 199 -5.30 -2.08 -35.75
N ASN A 200 -5.96 -3.22 -35.49
CA ASN A 200 -7.26 -3.26 -34.81
C ASN A 200 -7.18 -2.69 -33.38
N ALA A 201 -6.14 -3.02 -32.62
CA ALA A 201 -5.92 -2.49 -31.27
C ALA A 201 -5.76 -0.95 -31.29
N ASN A 202 -5.04 -0.40 -32.26
CA ASN A 202 -4.89 1.04 -32.42
C ASN A 202 -6.22 1.74 -32.77
N VAL A 203 -7.05 1.13 -33.62
CA VAL A 203 -8.39 1.65 -33.94
C VAL A 203 -9.28 1.67 -32.68
N LEU A 204 -9.27 0.61 -31.89
CA LEU A 204 -10.03 0.55 -30.63
C LEU A 204 -9.56 1.62 -29.64
N LYS A 205 -8.24 1.78 -29.49
CA LYS A 205 -7.66 2.81 -28.60
C LYS A 205 -8.06 4.22 -29.02
N LYS A 206 -8.12 4.49 -30.32
CA LYS A 206 -8.61 5.78 -30.85
C LYS A 206 -10.09 6.00 -30.51
N LYS A 207 -10.95 5.00 -30.73
CA LYS A 207 -12.38 5.06 -30.39
C LYS A 207 -12.61 5.28 -28.89
N GLN A 208 -11.85 4.60 -28.03
CA GLN A 208 -11.90 4.81 -26.58
C GLN A 208 -11.55 6.25 -26.22
N GLY A 209 -10.48 6.80 -26.79
CA GLY A 209 -10.12 8.20 -26.57
C GLY A 209 -11.16 9.22 -27.07
N GLU A 210 -11.95 8.88 -28.09
CA GLU A 210 -13.10 9.69 -28.52
C GLU A 210 -14.28 9.58 -27.54
N SER A 211 -14.59 8.38 -27.04
CA SER A 211 -15.61 8.18 -25.99
C SER A 211 -15.25 8.91 -24.70
N ASP A 212 -13.99 8.84 -24.26
CA ASP A 212 -13.53 9.51 -23.04
C ASP A 212 -13.65 11.04 -23.15
N LYS A 213 -13.46 11.60 -24.35
CA LYS A 213 -13.69 13.03 -24.62
C LYS A 213 -15.16 13.42 -24.53
N LEU A 214 -16.08 12.54 -24.92
CA LEU A 214 -17.52 12.79 -24.81
C LEU A 214 -17.98 12.75 -23.34
N VAL A 215 -17.47 11.81 -22.54
CA VAL A 215 -17.78 11.71 -21.11
C VAL A 215 -17.27 12.93 -20.34
N ASN A 216 -16.10 13.45 -20.71
CA ASN A 216 -15.49 14.62 -20.06
C ASN A 216 -15.90 15.96 -20.67
N ARG A 217 -16.83 15.99 -21.64
CA ARG A 217 -17.35 17.25 -22.15
C ARG A 217 -18.18 17.88 -21.02
N PRO A 218 -17.79 19.05 -20.49
CA PRO A 218 -18.54 19.68 -19.42
C PRO A 218 -19.96 19.90 -19.94
N GLU A 219 -20.95 19.39 -19.21
CA GLU A 219 -22.35 19.79 -19.37
C GLU A 219 -22.41 21.29 -19.12
N SER A 220 -22.16 22.08 -20.16
CA SER A 220 -22.56 23.47 -20.20
C SER A 220 -24.08 23.45 -20.23
N LEU A 221 -24.66 23.30 -19.04
CA LEU A 221 -26.06 23.55 -18.78
C LEU A 221 -26.33 24.97 -19.25
N ASP A 222 -27.08 25.08 -20.35
CA ASP A 222 -27.80 26.29 -20.73
C ASP A 222 -28.51 26.82 -19.48
N ARG A 223 -28.12 28.02 -19.07
CA ARG A 223 -28.79 28.86 -18.07
C ARG A 223 -29.38 30.07 -18.75
#